data_AF-A0A0N1MWM3-F1
#
_entry.id   AF-A0A0N1MWM3-F1
#
_cell.length_a   1.000
_cell.length_b   1.000
_cell.length_c   1.000
_cell.angle_alpha   90.00
_cell.angle_beta   90.00
_cell.angle_gamma   90.00
#
_symmetry.space_group_name_H-M   'P 1'
#
loop_
_entity.id
_entity.type
_entity.pdbx_description
1 polymer ?
#
loop_
_entity_poly.entity_id
_entity_poly.type
_entity_poly.pdbx_seq_one_letter_code
_entity_poly.pdbx_strand_id
1 'polypeptide(L)'
;MHAERLTYRDLAMRTGLRRSRMHYTLHRDCGKRRPLRLDEIHALLDALDITQLEATVAQEILSGDCVEPHGLDRLVGLIATIVAGLSSAIPDIVSDLDGLEWDDVRPEHGEFIQACIIRELTATYSRMVQRRDLRFLRDNGE
;
A
#
# COMPACT_ATOMS: atom_id res chain seq x y z
N MET A 1 1.33 -4.60 -8.97
CA MET A 1 -0.10 -4.91 -9.23
C MET A 1 -0.22 -5.77 -10.49
N HIS A 2 -0.64 -7.03 -10.36
CA HIS A 2 -0.74 -7.99 -11.48
C HIS A 2 -2.06 -7.93 -12.29
N ALA A 3 -2.82 -6.84 -12.17
CA ALA A 3 -4.16 -6.72 -12.74
C ALA A 3 -4.22 -6.66 -14.27
N GLU A 4 -3.10 -6.46 -14.97
CA GLU A 4 -3.07 -6.16 -16.41
C GLU A 4 -3.52 -7.30 -17.34
N ARG A 5 -3.91 -8.48 -16.83
CA ARG A 5 -4.32 -9.62 -17.67
C ARG A 5 -5.56 -10.37 -17.18
N LEU A 6 -6.31 -9.83 -16.22
CA LEU A 6 -7.50 -10.51 -15.69
C LEU A 6 -8.76 -10.09 -16.44
N THR A 7 -9.46 -11.06 -17.04
CA THR A 7 -10.78 -10.80 -17.62
C THR A 7 -11.87 -10.85 -16.53
N TYR A 8 -13.04 -10.28 -16.79
CA TYR A 8 -14.20 -10.45 -15.90
C TYR A 8 -14.58 -11.91 -15.67
N ARG A 9 -14.23 -12.81 -16.60
CA ARG A 9 -14.44 -14.24 -16.45
C ARG A 9 -13.48 -14.82 -15.41
N ASP A 10 -12.21 -14.44 -15.45
CA ASP A 10 -11.21 -14.92 -14.50
C ASP A 10 -11.52 -14.44 -13.08
N LEU A 11 -11.90 -13.17 -12.93
CA LEU A 11 -12.34 -12.63 -11.65
C LEU A 11 -13.60 -13.34 -11.12
N ALA A 12 -14.60 -13.60 -11.98
CA ALA A 12 -15.79 -14.34 -11.58
C ALA A 12 -15.46 -15.76 -11.08
N MET A 13 -14.51 -16.45 -11.73
CA MET A 13 -14.08 -17.78 -11.29
C MET A 13 -13.31 -17.74 -9.98
N ARG A 14 -12.39 -16.77 -9.81
CA ARG A 14 -11.57 -16.64 -8.59
C ARG A 14 -12.37 -16.20 -7.36
N THR A 15 -13.36 -15.34 -7.56
CA THR A 15 -14.19 -14.79 -6.47
C THR A 15 -15.41 -15.64 -6.13
N GLY A 16 -15.79 -16.58 -7.00
CA GLY A 16 -17.06 -17.31 -6.89
C GLY A 16 -18.30 -16.46 -7.22
N LEU A 17 -18.12 -15.21 -7.64
CA LEU A 17 -19.22 -14.29 -7.96
C LEU A 17 -19.68 -14.47 -9.41
N ARG A 18 -20.97 -14.20 -9.66
CA ARG A 18 -21.53 -14.29 -11.02
C ARG A 18 -20.86 -13.28 -11.94
N ARG A 19 -20.61 -13.66 -13.20
CA ARG A 19 -20.06 -12.75 -14.23
C ARG A 19 -20.89 -11.47 -14.40
N SER A 20 -22.22 -11.57 -14.31
CA SER A 20 -23.09 -10.38 -14.35
C SER A 20 -22.86 -9.46 -13.15
N ARG A 21 -22.62 -10.01 -11.96
CA ARG A 21 -22.26 -9.24 -10.77
C ARG A 21 -20.94 -8.49 -10.98
N MET A 22 -19.91 -9.17 -11.48
CA MET A 22 -18.64 -8.55 -11.86
C MET A 22 -18.81 -7.39 -12.85
N HIS A 23 -19.62 -7.61 -13.90
CA HIS A 23 -19.87 -6.60 -14.93
C HIS A 23 -20.53 -5.33 -14.39
N TYR A 24 -21.55 -5.47 -13.52
CA TYR A 24 -22.23 -4.31 -12.92
C TYR A 24 -21.40 -3.64 -11.83
N THR A 25 -20.55 -4.37 -11.14
CA THR A 25 -19.76 -3.84 -10.04
C THR A 25 -18.50 -3.14 -10.52
N LEU A 26 -17.76 -3.76 -11.44
CA LEU A 26 -16.54 -3.21 -12.06
C LEU A 26 -16.86 -2.51 -13.38
N HIS A 27 -18.05 -1.90 -13.46
CA HIS A 27 -18.52 -1.24 -14.65
C HIS A 27 -17.62 -0.05 -15.00
N ARG A 28 -17.34 0.16 -16.30
CA ARG A 28 -16.45 1.25 -16.77
C ARG A 28 -16.96 2.63 -16.35
N ASP A 29 -18.26 2.85 -16.51
CA ASP A 29 -18.97 4.03 -16.02
C ASP A 29 -19.24 3.89 -14.52
N CYS A 30 -18.65 4.79 -13.72
CA CYS A 30 -18.77 4.83 -12.27
C CYS A 30 -20.23 5.02 -11.80
N GLY A 31 -21.05 5.80 -12.53
CA GLY A 31 -22.44 6.06 -12.16
C GLY A 31 -23.37 4.85 -12.33
N LYS A 32 -22.92 3.83 -13.07
CA LYS A 32 -23.65 2.57 -13.27
C LYS A 32 -23.13 1.44 -12.37
N ARG A 33 -22.09 1.70 -11.57
CA ARG A 33 -21.53 0.70 -10.66
C ARG A 33 -22.56 0.38 -9.58
N ARG A 34 -22.80 -0.91 -9.37
CA ARG A 34 -23.58 -1.36 -8.21
C ARG A 34 -22.66 -1.45 -6.99
N PRO A 35 -23.15 -1.10 -5.80
CA PRO A 35 -22.37 -1.22 -4.57
C PRO A 35 -21.96 -2.68 -4.33
N LEU A 36 -20.75 -2.84 -3.81
CA LEU A 36 -20.19 -4.09 -3.32
C LEU A 36 -20.60 -4.33 -1.88
N ARG A 37 -20.84 -5.60 -1.54
CA ARG A 37 -20.89 -6.05 -0.15
C ARG A 37 -19.47 -6.29 0.37
N LEU A 38 -19.29 -6.29 1.68
CA LEU A 38 -17.97 -6.44 2.30
C LEU A 38 -17.31 -7.79 1.97
N ASP A 39 -18.08 -8.87 1.98
CA ASP A 39 -17.63 -10.20 1.56
C ASP A 39 -17.18 -10.24 0.09
N GLU A 40 -17.88 -9.51 -0.78
CA GLU A 40 -17.50 -9.38 -2.19
C GLU A 40 -16.23 -8.55 -2.37
N ILE A 41 -15.99 -7.55 -1.52
CA ILE A 41 -14.74 -6.76 -1.51
C ILE A 41 -13.58 -7.66 -1.13
N HIS A 42 -13.69 -8.42 -0.03
CA HIS A 42 -12.63 -9.33 0.40
C HIS A 42 -12.30 -10.37 -0.67
N ALA A 43 -13.32 -11.01 -1.24
CA ALA A 43 -13.11 -11.98 -2.32
C ALA A 43 -12.40 -11.37 -3.54
N LEU A 44 -12.73 -10.11 -3.90
CA LEU A 44 -12.08 -9.40 -5.00
C LEU A 44 -10.62 -9.06 -4.69
N LEU A 45 -10.34 -8.57 -3.49
CA LEU A 45 -8.98 -8.24 -3.05
C LEU A 45 -8.09 -9.49 -3.02
N ASP A 46 -8.60 -10.59 -2.45
CA ASP A 46 -7.90 -11.88 -2.44
C ASP A 46 -7.64 -12.40 -3.86
N ALA A 47 -8.63 -12.30 -4.77
CA ALA A 47 -8.48 -12.74 -6.16
C ALA A 47 -7.46 -11.93 -6.97
N LEU A 48 -7.20 -10.69 -6.53
CA LEU A 48 -6.23 -9.76 -7.11
C LEU A 48 -4.85 -9.84 -6.45
N ASP A 49 -4.71 -10.62 -5.37
CA ASP A 49 -3.51 -10.67 -4.53
C ASP A 49 -3.14 -9.27 -4.01
N ILE A 50 -4.16 -8.56 -3.50
CA ILE A 50 -4.05 -7.21 -2.93
C ILE A 50 -4.58 -7.25 -1.52
N THR A 51 -3.80 -6.77 -0.56
CA THR A 51 -4.25 -6.62 0.82
C THR A 51 -5.22 -5.45 0.98
N GLN A 52 -6.07 -5.49 2.00
CA GLN A 52 -6.97 -4.36 2.31
C GLN A 52 -6.19 -3.06 2.54
N LEU A 53 -5.03 -3.14 3.18
CA LEU A 53 -4.17 -1.98 3.42
C LEU A 53 -3.63 -1.40 2.12
N GLU A 54 -3.15 -2.22 1.17
CA GLU A 54 -2.73 -1.76 -0.15
C GLU A 54 -3.88 -1.10 -0.92
N ALA A 55 -5.08 -1.65 -0.85
CA ALA A 55 -6.26 -1.07 -1.48
C ALA A 55 -6.60 0.31 -0.91
N THR A 56 -6.56 0.46 0.42
CA THR A 56 -6.78 1.75 1.09
C THR A 56 -5.71 2.77 0.72
N VAL A 57 -4.43 2.38 0.78
CA VAL A 57 -3.31 3.25 0.42
C VAL A 57 -3.41 3.69 -1.05
N ALA A 58 -3.74 2.77 -1.95
CA ALA A 58 -3.92 3.10 -3.36
C ALA A 58 -5.07 4.09 -3.57
N GLN A 59 -6.19 3.94 -2.85
CA GLN A 59 -7.31 4.87 -2.92
C GLN A 59 -6.91 6.28 -2.46
N GLU A 60 -6.20 6.39 -1.33
CA GLU A 60 -5.74 7.69 -0.81
C GLU A 60 -4.79 8.38 -1.81
N ILE A 61 -3.83 7.64 -2.34
CA ILE A 61 -2.87 8.16 -3.32
C ILE A 61 -3.56 8.60 -4.62
N LEU A 62 -4.49 7.78 -5.14
CA LEU A 62 -5.24 8.08 -6.38
C LEU A 62 -6.27 9.21 -6.21
N SER A 63 -6.69 9.50 -4.98
CA SER A 63 -7.62 10.60 -4.69
C SER A 63 -6.89 11.95 -4.54
N GLY A 64 -5.56 11.93 -4.37
CA GLY A 64 -4.73 13.12 -4.32
C GLY A 64 -4.28 13.62 -5.70
N ASP A 65 -3.63 14.79 -5.73
CA ASP A 65 -3.21 15.47 -6.97
C ASP A 65 -1.91 14.91 -7.59
N CYS A 66 -1.24 13.96 -6.94
CA CYS A 66 0.14 13.60 -7.27
C CYS A 66 0.29 12.11 -7.54
N VAL A 67 0.11 11.68 -8.79
CA VAL A 67 0.63 10.37 -9.24
C VAL A 67 0.95 10.40 -10.73
N GLU A 68 2.24 10.33 -11.07
CA GLU A 68 2.62 9.70 -12.33
C GLU A 68 2.26 8.20 -12.25
N PRO A 69 1.52 7.63 -13.22
CA PRO A 69 1.08 6.23 -13.17
C PRO A 69 2.21 5.22 -12.99
N HIS A 70 3.43 5.61 -13.36
CA HIS A 70 4.62 4.77 -13.30
C HIS A 70 5.10 4.58 -11.86
N GLY A 71 4.97 3.34 -11.36
CA GLY A 71 5.50 2.95 -10.06
C GLY A 71 4.52 3.09 -8.89
N LEU A 72 3.26 3.43 -9.15
CA LEU A 72 2.21 3.47 -8.14
C LEU A 72 2.12 2.16 -7.36
N ASP A 73 2.23 1.02 -8.04
CA ASP A 73 2.15 -0.29 -7.39
C ASP A 73 3.32 -0.55 -6.42
N ARG A 74 4.53 -0.12 -6.78
CA ARG A 74 5.70 -0.19 -5.89
C ARG A 74 5.56 0.75 -4.70
N LEU A 75 5.03 1.95 -4.92
CA LEU A 75 4.79 2.92 -3.86
C LEU A 75 3.73 2.41 -2.87
N VAL A 76 2.62 1.89 -3.39
CA VAL A 76 1.55 1.28 -2.58
C VAL A 76 2.10 0.12 -1.76
N GLY A 77 2.82 -0.82 -2.38
CA GLY A 77 3.41 -1.96 -1.68
C GLY A 77 4.43 -1.53 -0.60
N LEU A 78 5.25 -0.52 -0.88
CA LEU A 78 6.19 0.04 0.09
C LEU A 78 5.48 0.62 1.31
N ILE A 79 4.48 1.49 1.08
CA ILE A 79 3.73 2.14 2.17
C ILE A 79 2.97 1.09 2.99
N ALA A 80 2.29 0.15 2.33
CA ALA A 80 1.58 -0.92 3.02
C ALA A 80 2.52 -1.77 3.88
N THR A 81 3.73 -2.09 3.38
CA THR A 81 4.74 -2.82 4.14
C THR A 81 5.20 -2.05 5.38
N ILE A 82 5.45 -0.74 5.24
CA ILE A 82 5.84 0.13 6.36
C ILE A 82 4.74 0.16 7.42
N VAL A 83 3.49 0.42 7.02
CA VAL A 83 2.36 0.54 7.96
C VAL A 83 2.09 -0.80 8.65
N ALA A 84 2.14 -1.93 7.93
CA ALA A 84 2.00 -3.25 8.51
C ALA A 84 3.09 -3.52 9.57
N GLY A 85 4.35 -3.21 9.26
CA GLY A 85 5.46 -3.37 10.20
C GLY A 85 5.36 -2.48 11.43
N LEU A 86 4.90 -1.23 11.27
CA LEU A 86 4.65 -0.33 12.39
C LEU A 86 3.52 -0.86 13.28
N SER A 87 2.42 -1.31 12.67
CA SER A 87 1.27 -1.83 13.42
C SER A 87 1.62 -3.07 14.26
N SER A 88 2.56 -3.90 13.80
CA SER A 88 3.04 -5.04 14.59
C SER A 88 4.07 -4.66 15.65
N ALA A 89 4.87 -3.61 15.43
CA ALA A 89 5.98 -3.25 16.32
C ALA A 89 5.59 -2.31 17.45
N ILE A 90 4.59 -1.45 17.27
CA ILE A 90 4.17 -0.47 18.29
C ILE A 90 3.78 -1.14 19.62
N PRO A 91 3.01 -2.24 19.65
CA PRO A 91 2.68 -2.91 20.90
C PRO A 91 3.89 -3.38 21.69
N ASP A 92 4.91 -3.91 21.01
CA ASP A 92 6.15 -4.35 21.64
C ASP A 92 6.94 -3.15 22.17
N ILE A 93 7.03 -2.06 21.40
CA ILE A 93 7.68 -0.81 21.83
C ILE A 93 7.03 -0.25 23.10
N VAL A 94 5.70 -0.25 23.18
CA VAL A 94 4.95 0.21 24.37
C VAL A 94 5.20 -0.72 25.55
N SER A 95 5.34 -2.03 25.31
CA SER A 95 5.58 -3.01 26.37
C SER A 95 7.03 -2.97 26.89
N ASP A 96 7.99 -2.62 26.05
CA ASP A 96 9.43 -2.66 26.36
C ASP A 96 9.98 -1.34 26.92
N LEU A 97 9.30 -0.21 26.68
CA LEU A 97 9.71 1.10 27.20
C LEU A 97 9.13 1.33 28.59
N ASP A 98 9.95 1.11 29.62
CA ASP A 98 9.61 1.48 31.00
C ASP A 98 9.15 2.95 31.06
N GLY A 99 7.90 3.15 31.48
CA GLY A 99 7.28 4.47 31.63
C GLY A 99 6.49 4.98 30.41
N LEU A 100 6.28 4.16 29.37
CA LEU A 100 5.31 4.45 28.32
C LEU A 100 4.04 3.61 28.52
N GLU A 101 2.93 4.23 28.90
CA GLU A 101 1.66 3.53 29.05
C GLU A 101 0.82 3.62 27.76
N TRP A 102 -0.20 2.75 27.63
CA TRP A 102 -1.10 2.79 26.48
C TRP A 102 -1.85 4.13 26.35
N ASP A 103 -2.11 4.81 27.46
CA ASP A 103 -2.75 6.13 27.50
C ASP A 103 -1.82 7.27 27.02
N ASP A 104 -0.51 6.99 26.90
CA ASP A 104 0.49 7.89 26.33
C ASP A 104 0.60 7.74 24.80
N VAL A 105 0.00 6.70 24.21
CA VAL A 105 -0.08 6.52 22.76
C VAL A 105 -1.24 7.34 22.22
N ARG A 106 -0.94 8.57 21.79
CA ARG A 106 -1.96 9.54 21.36
C ARG A 106 -1.88 9.90 19.88
N PRO A 107 -3.02 10.16 19.21
CA PRO A 107 -3.04 10.55 17.80
C PRO A 107 -2.18 11.78 17.48
N GLU A 108 -2.06 12.72 18.42
CA GLU A 108 -1.29 13.96 18.28
C GLU A 108 0.22 13.69 18.13
N HIS A 109 0.72 12.55 18.63
CA HIS A 109 2.10 12.13 18.43
C HIS A 109 2.36 11.63 16.99
N GLY A 110 1.29 11.35 16.24
CA GLY A 110 1.36 10.80 14.89
C GLY A 110 2.15 11.69 13.92
N GLU A 111 1.93 13.01 13.94
CA GLU A 111 2.66 13.95 13.06
C GLU A 111 4.16 13.97 13.37
N PHE A 112 4.52 13.92 14.66
CA PHE A 112 5.92 13.90 15.08
C PHE A 112 6.63 12.60 14.65
N ILE A 113 5.97 11.46 14.86
CA ILE A 113 6.48 10.14 14.44
C ILE A 113 6.60 10.09 12.92
N GLN A 114 5.59 10.59 12.19
CA GLN A 114 5.61 10.69 10.74
C GLN A 114 6.82 11.50 10.24
N ALA A 115 7.10 12.68 10.84
CA ALA A 115 8.25 13.49 10.47
C ALA A 115 9.58 12.75 10.71
N CYS A 116 9.68 11.97 11.78
CA CYS A 116 10.84 11.13 12.04
C CYS A 116 11.02 10.04 10.98
N ILE A 117 9.94 9.34 10.60
CA ILE A 117 9.96 8.33 9.55
C ILE A 117 10.38 8.92 8.20
N ILE A 118 9.82 10.07 7.80
CA ILE A 118 10.16 10.74 6.54
C ILE A 118 11.64 11.10 6.49
N ARG A 119 12.18 11.64 7.60
CA ARG A 119 13.61 11.99 7.70
C ARG A 119 14.51 10.76 7.51
N GLU A 120 14.19 9.65 8.18
CA GLU A 120 14.98 8.42 8.07
C GLU A 120 14.87 7.75 6.69
N LEU A 121 13.67 7.76 6.08
CA LEU A 121 13.48 7.30 4.71
C LEU A 121 14.34 8.10 3.74
N THR A 122 14.29 9.44 3.85
CA THR A 122 15.10 10.34 3.01
C THR A 122 16.59 10.02 3.15
N ALA A 123 17.10 9.97 4.38
CA ALA A 123 18.51 9.65 4.65
C ALA A 123 18.91 8.26 4.12
N THR A 124 18.02 7.28 4.20
CA THR A 124 18.26 5.93 3.69
C THR A 124 18.33 5.88 2.17
N TYR A 125 17.38 6.51 1.48
CA TYR A 125 17.40 6.59 0.02
C TYR A 125 18.59 7.41 -0.50
N SER A 126 18.93 8.54 0.14
CA SER A 126 20.12 9.31 -0.22
C SER A 126 21.41 8.47 -0.13
N ARG A 127 21.57 7.68 0.94
CA ARG A 127 22.71 6.76 1.09
C ARG A 127 22.72 5.67 0.00
N MET A 128 21.55 5.15 -0.37
CA MET A 128 21.44 4.16 -1.44
C MET A 128 21.84 4.72 -2.80
N VAL A 129 21.40 5.95 -3.14
CA VAL A 129 21.77 6.63 -4.38
C VAL A 129 23.28 6.88 -4.44
N GLN A 130 23.87 7.44 -3.38
CA GLN A 130 25.32 7.67 -3.30
C GLN A 130 26.13 6.37 -3.50
N ARG A 131 25.67 5.26 -2.93
CA ARG A 131 26.30 3.94 -3.13
C ARG A 131 26.11 3.39 -4.55
N ARG A 132 25.01 3.71 -5.21
CA ARG A 132 24.75 3.31 -6.60
C ARG A 132 25.65 4.07 -7.56
N ASP A 133 25.85 5.37 -7.33
CA ASP A 133 26.80 6.19 -8.09
C ASP A 133 28.24 5.67 -7.91
N LEU A 134 28.60 5.23 -6.69
CA LEU A 134 29.89 4.57 -6.44
C LEU A 134 30.05 3.22 -7.17
N ARG A 135 28.96 2.46 -7.40
CA ARG A 135 29.02 1.23 -8.22
C ARG A 135 29.24 1.55 -9.70
N PHE A 136 28.55 2.57 -10.24
CA PHE A 136 28.74 3.00 -11.63
C PHE A 136 30.11 3.64 -11.90
N LEU A 137 30.72 4.29 -10.91
CA LEU A 137 32.09 4.80 -11.01
C LEU A 137 33.16 3.70 -10.96
N ARG A 138 32.87 2.54 -10.35
CA ARG A 138 33.81 1.42 -10.25
C ARG A 138 33.83 0.53 -11.50
N ASP A 139 32.71 0.41 -12.19
CA ASP A 139 32.59 -0.42 -13.41
C ASP A 139 33.04 0.30 -14.70
N ASN A 140 33.27 1.61 -14.66
CA ASN A 140 33.78 2.41 -15.80
C ASN A 140 35.27 2.78 -15.65
N GLY A 141 36.00 2.09 -14.76
CA GLY A 141 37.39 2.42 -14.38
C GLY A 141 38.38 1.26 -14.54
N GLU A 142 38.14 0.31 -15.44
CA GLU A 142 39.10 -0.72 -15.87
C GLU A 142 39.34 -0.67 -17.39
#